data_AF-A0A351SAN2-F1
#
_entry.id   AF-A0A351SAN2-F1
#
_cell.length_a   1.000
_cell.length_b   1.000
_cell.length_c   1.000
_cell.angle_alpha   90.00
_cell.angle_beta   90.00
_cell.angle_gamma   90.00
#
_symmetry.space_group_name_H-M   'P 1'
#
loop_
_entity.id
_entity.type
_entity.pdbx_description
1 polymer ?
#
loop_
_entity_poly.entity_id
_entity_poly.type
_entity_poly.pdbx_seq_one_letter_code
_entity_poly.pdbx_strand_id
1 'polypeptide(L)'
;MSILGVIGYTTAGGLFLLLFILLCSDFAHFWRNKWLILATLLTSVWAAYAGYSSFNGQSDWPLLGFVLELFRIVLWTMFLTSLLIQMINNRGALLLVRLAYPFAWLGLLVFVWTTGLSPDWYEGAVDNKRILIFGLLCLTIIGLLVTEIFFKNVRKGKVWGIKHLCIGMLCLFGYDVIFYAHGLMYGALNYDLWLARGAVNSLVAPLVAVSIFRRSLWSGKFFVSREIAFYSSSLIAVGLVILLLSLSGYYLQYFGGRWEDSVRVVFIASLAEAIPF
;
A
#
# COMPACT_ATOMS: atom_id res chain seq x y z
N MET A 1 -13.22 21.48 -1.94
CA MET A 1 -11.86 21.45 -2.52
C MET A 1 -10.87 21.45 -1.37
N SER A 2 -9.87 20.57 -1.38
CA SER A 2 -8.90 20.44 -0.29
C SER A 2 -7.48 20.68 -0.81
N ILE A 3 -6.91 21.85 -0.53
CA ILE A 3 -5.60 22.28 -1.02
C ILE A 3 -4.51 21.27 -0.65
N LEU A 4 -4.58 20.71 0.57
CA LEU A 4 -3.67 19.67 1.07
C LEU A 4 -3.67 18.42 0.19
N GLY A 5 -4.84 17.94 -0.23
CA GLY A 5 -4.95 16.76 -1.10
C GLY A 5 -4.38 17.03 -2.48
N VAL A 6 -4.76 18.16 -3.10
CA VAL A 6 -4.27 18.53 -4.43
C VAL A 6 -2.75 18.62 -4.44
N ILE A 7 -2.15 19.30 -3.47
CA ILE A 7 -0.69 19.41 -3.39
C ILE A 7 -0.07 18.02 -3.19
N GLY A 8 -0.53 17.25 -2.20
CA GLY A 8 0.06 15.93 -1.91
C GLY A 8 -0.06 14.93 -3.06
N TYR A 9 -1.18 14.94 -3.79
CA TYR A 9 -1.40 14.05 -4.91
C TYR A 9 -0.67 14.48 -6.18
N THR A 10 -0.61 15.77 -6.47
CA THR A 10 0.16 16.28 -7.61
C THR A 10 1.66 16.09 -7.43
N THR A 11 2.19 16.27 -6.21
CA THR A 11 3.59 15.97 -5.91
C THR A 11 3.89 14.49 -6.04
N ALA A 12 3.02 13.61 -5.52
CA ALA A 12 3.19 12.16 -5.66
C ALA A 12 3.17 11.75 -7.14
N GLY A 13 2.19 12.25 -7.90
CA GLY A 13 2.07 12.00 -9.33
C GLY A 13 3.32 12.42 -10.08
N GLY A 14 3.80 13.65 -9.87
CA GLY A 14 5.01 14.17 -10.51
C GLY A 14 6.26 13.35 -10.19
N LEU A 15 6.45 12.95 -8.94
CA LEU A 15 7.61 12.14 -8.53
C LEU A 15 7.58 10.72 -9.13
N PHE A 16 6.43 10.06 -9.15
CA PHE A 16 6.30 8.74 -9.76
C PHE A 16 6.39 8.79 -11.29
N LEU A 17 5.92 9.88 -11.92
CA LEU A 17 6.10 10.13 -13.36
C LEU A 17 7.57 10.31 -13.71
N LEU A 18 8.30 11.12 -12.92
CA LEU A 18 9.74 11.32 -13.08
C LEU A 18 10.47 9.98 -12.95
N LEU A 19 10.14 9.17 -11.94
CA LEU A 19 10.69 7.82 -11.79
C LEU A 19 10.41 6.93 -13.00
N PHE A 20 9.19 6.96 -13.53
CA PHE A 20 8.83 6.23 -14.73
C PHE A 20 9.68 6.64 -15.94
N ILE A 21 9.86 7.93 -16.19
CA ILE A 21 10.71 8.45 -17.28
C ILE A 21 12.16 8.00 -17.13
N LEU A 22 12.71 8.10 -15.93
CA LEU A 22 14.08 7.65 -15.63
C LEU A 22 14.26 6.16 -15.90
N LEU A 23 13.28 5.34 -15.49
CA LEU A 23 13.33 3.89 -15.68
C LEU A 23 13.19 3.49 -17.15
N CYS A 24 12.38 4.21 -17.93
CA CYS A 24 12.26 4.00 -19.37
C CYS A 24 13.53 4.39 -20.14
N SER A 25 14.29 5.36 -19.62
CA SER A 25 15.55 5.81 -20.25
C SER A 25 16.66 4.76 -20.17
N ASP A 26 16.58 3.83 -19.21
CA ASP A 26 17.53 2.71 -19.07
C ASP A 26 17.06 1.46 -19.85
N PHE A 27 17.08 1.56 -21.18
CA PHE A 27 16.61 0.51 -22.10
C PHE A 27 17.30 -0.86 -21.87
N ALA A 28 18.54 -0.88 -21.39
CA ALA A 28 19.31 -2.11 -21.15
C ALA A 28 18.70 -3.02 -20.07
N HIS A 29 17.84 -2.47 -19.21
CA HIS A 29 17.22 -3.21 -18.10
C HIS A 29 15.69 -3.22 -18.14
N PHE A 30 15.08 -2.73 -19.22
CA PHE A 30 13.63 -2.59 -19.38
C PHE A 30 12.86 -3.89 -19.12
N TRP A 31 13.24 -4.99 -19.76
CA TRP A 31 12.58 -6.28 -19.61
C TRP A 31 12.67 -6.87 -18.21
N ARG A 32 13.76 -6.57 -17.48
CA ARG A 32 13.97 -6.99 -16.09
C ARG A 32 13.13 -6.17 -15.12
N ASN A 33 12.79 -4.93 -15.47
CA ASN A 33 12.12 -3.97 -14.59
C ASN A 33 10.67 -3.63 -15.01
N LYS A 34 10.08 -4.35 -15.98
CA LYS A 34 8.74 -4.06 -16.52
C LYS A 34 7.66 -3.86 -15.46
N TRP A 35 7.68 -4.67 -14.39
CA TRP A 35 6.70 -4.57 -13.29
C TRP A 35 6.87 -3.29 -12.48
N LEU A 36 8.11 -2.86 -12.24
CA LEU A 36 8.40 -1.60 -11.56
C LEU A 36 7.94 -0.41 -12.40
N ILE A 37 8.24 -0.44 -13.71
CA ILE A 37 7.84 0.61 -14.67
C ILE A 37 6.32 0.75 -14.69
N LEU A 38 5.60 -0.37 -14.82
CA LEU A 38 4.14 -0.39 -14.79
C LEU A 38 3.60 0.09 -13.43
N ALA A 39 4.18 -0.34 -12.32
CA ALA A 39 3.76 0.08 -10.99
C ALA A 39 3.94 1.60 -10.78
N THR A 40 5.06 2.17 -11.21
CA THR A 40 5.30 3.62 -11.13
C THR A 40 4.37 4.42 -12.05
N LEU A 41 4.14 3.94 -13.28
CA LEU A 41 3.23 4.59 -14.22
C LEU A 41 1.81 4.62 -13.65
N LEU A 42 1.33 3.47 -13.19
CA LEU A 42 -0.03 3.37 -12.67
C LEU A 42 -0.20 4.16 -11.37
N THR A 43 0.81 4.19 -10.50
CA THR A 43 0.79 5.03 -9.29
C THR A 43 0.73 6.51 -9.64
N SER A 44 1.42 6.93 -10.71
CA SER A 44 1.31 8.29 -11.25
C SER A 44 -0.09 8.60 -11.78
N VAL A 45 -0.71 7.69 -12.54
CA VAL A 45 -2.07 7.86 -13.07
C VAL A 45 -3.09 7.93 -11.94
N TRP A 46 -2.97 7.03 -10.95
CA TRP A 46 -3.80 7.05 -9.76
C TRP A 46 -3.66 8.35 -8.97
N ALA A 47 -2.44 8.84 -8.77
CA ALA A 47 -2.20 10.10 -8.05
C ALA A 47 -2.75 11.32 -8.81
N ALA A 48 -2.62 11.35 -10.14
CA ALA A 48 -3.23 12.39 -10.97
C ALA A 48 -4.76 12.37 -10.85
N TYR A 49 -5.36 11.18 -10.89
CA TYR A 49 -6.80 11.01 -10.71
C TYR A 49 -7.27 11.45 -9.33
N ALA A 50 -6.59 11.01 -8.28
CA ALA A 50 -6.87 11.39 -6.90
C ALA A 50 -6.74 12.91 -6.68
N GLY A 51 -5.73 13.55 -7.29
CA GLY A 51 -5.58 15.00 -7.28
C GLY A 51 -6.75 15.73 -7.97
N TYR A 52 -7.20 15.23 -9.12
CA TYR A 52 -8.37 15.75 -9.83
C TYR A 52 -9.66 15.61 -9.00
N SER A 53 -9.88 14.45 -8.37
CA SER A 53 -11.03 14.23 -7.48
C SER A 53 -11.00 15.14 -6.25
N SER A 54 -9.81 15.38 -5.66
CA SER A 54 -9.62 16.31 -4.55
C SER A 54 -9.94 17.75 -4.94
N PHE A 55 -9.55 18.15 -6.15
CA PHE A 55 -9.85 19.47 -6.70
C PHE A 55 -11.37 19.67 -6.86
N ASN A 56 -12.07 18.72 -7.47
CA ASN A 56 -13.52 18.82 -7.69
C ASN A 56 -14.37 18.65 -6.42
N GLY A 57 -13.76 18.34 -5.28
CA GLY A 57 -14.49 18.15 -4.02
C GLY A 57 -15.47 16.97 -4.06
N GLN A 58 -15.27 16.01 -4.97
CA GLN A 58 -16.07 14.79 -5.03
C GLN A 58 -15.75 13.94 -3.80
N SER A 59 -16.76 13.75 -2.95
CA SER A 59 -16.64 12.91 -1.75
C SER A 59 -16.85 11.43 -2.05
N ASP A 60 -17.55 11.11 -3.14
CA ASP A 60 -17.75 9.73 -3.57
C ASP A 60 -16.55 9.26 -4.38
N TRP A 61 -16.02 8.09 -4.00
CA TRP A 61 -14.94 7.42 -4.71
C TRP A 61 -15.53 6.70 -5.93
N PRO A 62 -15.37 7.22 -7.16
CA PRO A 62 -15.96 6.60 -8.34
C PRO A 62 -15.26 5.28 -8.69
N LEU A 63 -15.94 4.45 -9.48
CA LEU A 63 -15.47 3.14 -9.95
C LEU A 63 -14.01 3.15 -10.44
N LEU A 64 -13.65 4.18 -11.21
CA LEU A 64 -12.31 4.33 -11.76
C LEU A 64 -11.24 4.43 -10.66
N GLY A 65 -11.54 5.11 -9.55
CA GLY A 65 -10.64 5.23 -8.42
C GLY A 65 -10.33 3.86 -7.79
N PHE A 66 -11.36 3.04 -7.57
CA PHE A 66 -11.18 1.68 -7.02
C PHE A 66 -10.40 0.77 -7.98
N VAL A 67 -10.69 0.84 -9.27
CA VAL A 67 -9.97 0.06 -10.29
C VAL A 67 -8.49 0.43 -10.30
N LEU A 68 -8.17 1.73 -10.30
CA LEU A 68 -6.79 2.20 -10.25
C LEU A 68 -6.07 1.76 -8.97
N GLU A 69 -6.74 1.81 -7.81
CA GLU A 69 -6.19 1.32 -6.54
C GLU A 69 -5.86 -0.17 -6.58
N LEU A 70 -6.80 -0.98 -7.07
CA LEU A 70 -6.67 -2.41 -7.18
C LEU A 70 -5.48 -2.79 -8.08
N PHE A 71 -5.40 -2.23 -9.29
CA PHE A 71 -4.28 -2.49 -10.17
C PHE A 71 -2.95 -1.99 -9.59
N ARG A 72 -2.95 -0.88 -8.83
CA ARG A 72 -1.76 -0.34 -8.17
C ARG A 72 -1.20 -1.32 -7.14
N ILE A 73 -2.07 -1.85 -6.26
CA ILE A 73 -1.68 -2.84 -5.24
C ILE A 73 -1.12 -4.10 -5.92
N VAL A 74 -1.79 -4.57 -6.97
CA VAL A 74 -1.35 -5.76 -7.73
C VAL A 74 0.02 -5.52 -8.36
N LEU A 75 0.26 -4.38 -9.00
CA LEU A 75 1.54 -4.13 -9.68
C LEU A 75 2.71 -4.01 -8.70
N TRP A 76 2.52 -3.35 -7.55
CA TRP A 76 3.55 -3.28 -6.52
C TRP A 76 3.84 -4.65 -5.89
N THR A 77 2.80 -5.46 -5.65
CA THR A 77 3.00 -6.82 -5.13
C THR A 77 3.66 -7.74 -6.15
N MET A 78 3.28 -7.65 -7.44
CA MET A 78 3.93 -8.38 -8.55
C MET A 78 5.39 -7.97 -8.73
N PHE A 79 5.70 -6.69 -8.57
CA PHE A 79 7.08 -6.23 -8.59
C PHE A 79 7.88 -6.89 -7.45
N LEU A 80 7.40 -6.86 -6.22
CA LEU A 80 8.11 -7.46 -5.08
C LEU A 80 8.27 -8.98 -5.22
N THR A 81 7.23 -9.69 -5.69
CA THR A 81 7.36 -11.13 -5.94
C THR A 81 8.33 -11.43 -7.07
N SER A 82 8.39 -10.60 -8.10
CA SER A 82 9.38 -10.76 -9.17
C SER A 82 10.83 -10.63 -8.66
N LEU A 83 11.06 -9.83 -7.61
CA LEU A 83 12.35 -9.76 -6.94
C LEU A 83 12.59 -11.00 -6.09
N LEU A 84 11.59 -11.44 -5.32
CA LEU A 84 11.68 -12.61 -4.45
C LEU A 84 11.93 -13.91 -5.25
N ILE A 85 11.26 -14.07 -6.40
CA ILE A 85 11.46 -15.20 -7.32
C ILE A 85 12.92 -15.26 -7.80
N GLN A 86 13.57 -14.12 -8.05
CA GLN A 86 14.99 -14.10 -8.44
C GLN A 86 15.94 -14.58 -7.33
N MET A 87 15.47 -14.68 -6.08
CA MET A 87 16.25 -15.17 -4.94
C MET A 87 16.07 -16.68 -4.71
N ILE A 88 15.00 -17.29 -5.27
CA ILE A 88 14.70 -18.72 -5.09
C ILE A 88 15.55 -19.57 -6.04
N ASN A 89 16.38 -20.45 -5.48
CA ASN A 89 17.25 -21.33 -6.28
C ASN A 89 16.58 -22.65 -6.72
N ASN A 90 15.42 -23.01 -6.14
CA ASN A 90 14.70 -24.24 -6.46
C ASN A 90 13.75 -24.05 -7.65
N ARG A 91 14.10 -24.64 -8.81
CA ARG A 91 13.33 -24.51 -10.08
C ARG A 91 11.88 -24.98 -9.99
N GLY A 92 11.57 -26.00 -9.18
CA GLY A 92 10.20 -26.52 -9.02
C GLY A 92 9.32 -25.58 -8.20
N ALA A 93 9.82 -25.13 -7.05
CA ALA A 93 9.14 -24.13 -6.23
C ALA A 93 9.01 -22.78 -6.96
N LEU A 94 10.01 -22.42 -7.77
CA LEU A 94 9.98 -21.23 -8.62
C LEU A 94 8.84 -21.26 -9.64
N LEU A 95 8.64 -22.39 -10.33
CA LEU A 95 7.58 -22.56 -11.32
C LEU A 95 6.18 -22.52 -10.68
N LEU A 96 6.02 -23.19 -9.53
CA LEU A 96 4.78 -23.19 -8.78
C LEU A 96 4.42 -21.78 -8.28
N VAL A 97 5.37 -21.05 -7.67
CA VAL A 97 5.13 -19.67 -7.22
C VAL A 97 4.86 -18.73 -8.41
N ARG A 98 5.60 -18.89 -9.51
CA ARG A 98 5.45 -18.06 -10.71
C ARG A 98 4.12 -18.25 -11.43
N LEU A 99 3.53 -19.46 -11.37
CA LEU A 99 2.25 -19.76 -11.99
C LEU A 99 1.09 -19.59 -11.00
N ALA A 100 1.16 -20.12 -9.79
CA ALA A 100 0.05 -20.06 -8.84
C ALA A 100 -0.24 -18.64 -8.35
N TYR A 101 0.78 -17.81 -8.18
CA TYR A 101 0.62 -16.46 -7.65
C TYR A 101 -0.20 -15.54 -8.59
N PRO A 102 0.16 -15.31 -9.87
CA PRO A 102 -0.66 -14.46 -10.73
C PRO A 102 -2.08 -14.97 -10.89
N PHE A 103 -2.32 -16.29 -10.91
CA PHE A 103 -3.68 -16.85 -10.98
C PHE A 103 -4.48 -16.67 -9.69
N ALA A 104 -3.87 -16.82 -8.52
CA ALA A 104 -4.54 -16.54 -7.23
C ALA A 104 -4.92 -15.07 -7.11
N TRP A 105 -4.03 -14.17 -7.56
CA TRP A 105 -4.32 -12.74 -7.61
C TRP A 105 -5.39 -12.41 -8.63
N LEU A 106 -5.33 -12.99 -9.84
CA LEU A 106 -6.34 -12.77 -10.88
C LEU A 106 -7.71 -13.32 -10.46
N GLY A 107 -7.75 -14.47 -9.76
CA GLY A 107 -8.97 -15.00 -9.16
C GLY A 107 -9.55 -14.08 -8.08
N LEU A 108 -8.71 -13.51 -7.21
CA LEU A 108 -9.14 -12.54 -6.22
C LEU A 108 -9.56 -11.21 -6.86
N LEU A 109 -8.89 -10.79 -7.94
CA LEU A 109 -9.32 -9.63 -8.74
C LEU A 109 -10.68 -9.85 -9.38
N VAL A 110 -10.90 -11.01 -10.00
CA VAL A 110 -12.19 -11.37 -10.58
C VAL A 110 -13.25 -11.45 -9.49
N PHE A 111 -12.95 -12.02 -8.32
CA PHE A 111 -13.86 -12.05 -7.18
C PHE A 111 -14.25 -10.64 -6.70
N VAL A 112 -13.28 -9.74 -6.56
CA VAL A 112 -13.55 -8.33 -6.19
C VAL A 112 -14.31 -7.61 -7.31
N TRP A 113 -14.04 -7.93 -8.57
CA TRP A 113 -14.72 -7.34 -9.71
C TRP A 113 -16.18 -7.80 -9.82
N THR A 114 -16.46 -9.09 -9.61
CA THR A 114 -17.82 -9.66 -9.67
C THR A 114 -18.66 -9.31 -8.45
N THR A 115 -18.06 -9.20 -7.26
CA THR A 115 -18.78 -8.84 -6.02
C THR A 115 -18.84 -7.33 -5.77
N GLY A 116 -17.87 -6.58 -6.28
CA GLY A 116 -17.75 -5.14 -6.06
C GLY A 116 -18.40 -4.25 -7.12
N LEU A 117 -18.66 -4.76 -8.34
CA LEU A 117 -19.10 -3.95 -9.50
C LEU A 117 -20.34 -4.49 -10.24
N SER A 118 -21.13 -5.38 -9.63
CA SER A 118 -22.32 -5.92 -10.30
C SER A 118 -23.36 -4.83 -10.62
N PRO A 119 -24.08 -4.90 -11.77
CA PRO A 119 -25.06 -3.90 -12.19
C PRO A 119 -26.26 -3.70 -11.25
N ASP A 120 -26.52 -4.64 -10.34
CA ASP A 120 -27.60 -4.56 -9.33
C ASP A 120 -27.26 -3.61 -8.15
N TRP A 121 -26.26 -2.74 -8.34
CA TRP A 121 -25.66 -1.84 -7.35
C TRP A 121 -26.61 -0.81 -6.73
N TYR A 122 -27.80 -0.59 -7.30
CA TYR A 122 -28.71 0.48 -6.86
C TYR A 122 -29.59 0.09 -5.65
N GLU A 123 -29.81 -1.21 -5.40
CA GLU A 123 -30.78 -1.66 -4.37
C GLU A 123 -30.14 -2.30 -3.11
N GLY A 124 -28.85 -2.66 -3.13
CA GLY A 124 -28.10 -3.29 -2.01
C GLY A 124 -26.77 -2.61 -1.63
N ALA A 125 -26.62 -1.32 -1.94
CA ALA A 125 -25.35 -0.60 -2.12
C ALA A 125 -24.34 -0.57 -0.94
N VAL A 126 -24.75 -0.85 0.30
CA VAL A 126 -23.88 -0.67 1.49
C VAL A 126 -22.96 -1.89 1.72
N ASP A 127 -23.47 -3.11 1.53
CA ASP A 127 -22.69 -4.33 1.82
C ASP A 127 -21.62 -4.59 0.75
N ASN A 128 -21.89 -4.26 -0.51
CA ASN A 128 -20.94 -4.49 -1.61
C ASN A 128 -19.69 -3.58 -1.52
N LYS A 129 -19.85 -2.32 -1.09
CA LYS A 129 -18.70 -1.41 -0.84
C LYS A 129 -17.80 -1.95 0.28
N ARG A 130 -18.37 -2.54 1.32
CA ARG A 130 -17.61 -3.15 2.42
C ARG A 130 -16.82 -4.37 1.95
N ILE A 131 -17.41 -5.23 1.12
CA ILE A 131 -16.72 -6.38 0.53
C ILE A 131 -15.54 -5.93 -0.34
N LEU A 132 -15.72 -4.87 -1.15
CA LEU A 132 -14.63 -4.32 -1.96
C LEU A 132 -13.49 -3.77 -1.08
N ILE A 133 -13.81 -2.96 -0.07
CA ILE A 133 -12.82 -2.41 0.87
C ILE A 133 -12.10 -3.55 1.63
N PHE A 134 -12.83 -4.59 2.03
CA PHE A 134 -12.24 -5.77 2.66
C PHE A 134 -11.29 -6.53 1.71
N GLY A 135 -11.66 -6.65 0.44
CA GLY A 135 -10.78 -7.20 -0.59
C GLY A 135 -9.49 -6.39 -0.73
N LEU A 136 -9.59 -5.06 -0.83
CA LEU A 136 -8.43 -4.16 -0.89
C LEU A 136 -7.56 -4.24 0.37
N LEU A 137 -8.17 -4.35 1.56
CA LEU A 137 -7.46 -4.58 2.82
C LEU A 137 -6.67 -5.88 2.78
N CYS A 138 -7.31 -6.99 2.39
CA CYS A 138 -6.65 -8.29 2.24
C CYS A 138 -5.46 -8.21 1.26
N LEU A 139 -5.64 -7.58 0.10
CA LEU A 139 -4.56 -7.43 -0.88
C LEU A 139 -3.39 -6.60 -0.35
N THR A 140 -3.70 -5.55 0.39
CA THR A 140 -2.70 -4.69 1.01
C THR A 140 -1.91 -5.44 2.08
N ILE A 141 -2.59 -6.24 2.92
CA ILE A 141 -1.94 -7.12 3.91
C ILE A 141 -1.01 -8.12 3.22
N ILE A 142 -1.44 -8.74 2.11
CA ILE A 142 -0.57 -9.66 1.37
C ILE A 142 0.65 -8.91 0.80
N GLY A 143 0.48 -7.69 0.29
CA GLY A 143 1.60 -6.86 -0.16
C GLY A 143 2.61 -6.55 0.95
N LEU A 144 2.11 -6.27 2.16
CA LEU A 144 2.93 -6.07 3.35
C LEU A 144 3.69 -7.35 3.75
N LEU A 145 3.01 -8.51 3.73
CA LEU A 145 3.62 -9.80 4.01
C LEU A 145 4.73 -10.14 3.01
N VAL A 146 4.48 -9.93 1.70
CA VAL A 146 5.48 -10.12 0.65
C VAL A 146 6.68 -9.21 0.88
N THR A 147 6.45 -7.97 1.31
CA THR A 147 7.52 -7.02 1.67
C THR A 147 8.37 -7.54 2.83
N GLU A 148 7.73 -8.06 3.88
CA GLU A 148 8.43 -8.64 5.04
C GLU A 148 9.23 -9.88 4.64
N ILE A 149 8.62 -10.81 3.90
CA ILE A 149 9.29 -12.03 3.43
C ILE A 149 10.49 -11.63 2.56
N PHE A 150 10.32 -10.65 1.66
CA PHE A 150 11.42 -10.14 0.86
C PHE A 150 12.54 -9.59 1.73
N PHE A 151 12.25 -8.72 2.70
CA PHE A 151 13.25 -8.15 3.61
C PHE A 151 14.03 -9.22 4.38
N LYS A 152 13.34 -10.23 4.94
CA LYS A 152 13.97 -11.33 5.71
C LYS A 152 14.88 -12.21 4.86
N ASN A 153 14.57 -12.36 3.57
CA ASN A 153 15.36 -13.17 2.65
C ASN A 153 16.62 -12.46 2.13
N VAL A 154 16.78 -11.16 2.37
CA VAL A 154 17.98 -10.40 1.95
C VAL A 154 19.15 -10.68 2.90
N ARG A 155 20.27 -11.16 2.35
CA ARG A 155 21.53 -11.37 3.11
C ARG A 155 22.04 -10.08 3.76
N LYS A 156 22.52 -10.18 5.00
CA LYS A 156 23.06 -9.08 5.83
C LYS A 156 23.98 -8.08 5.10
N GLY A 157 24.79 -8.52 4.12
CA GLY A 157 25.70 -7.66 3.35
C GLY A 157 25.06 -6.78 2.25
N LYS A 158 23.83 -7.06 1.81
CA LYS A 158 23.12 -6.28 0.76
C LYS A 158 21.92 -5.49 1.27
N VAL A 159 21.65 -5.55 2.59
CA VAL A 159 20.49 -4.90 3.23
C VAL A 159 20.52 -3.38 3.07
N TRP A 160 21.70 -2.76 3.08
CA TRP A 160 21.83 -1.29 3.08
C TRP A 160 21.29 -0.60 1.82
N GLY A 161 21.31 -1.28 0.68
CA GLY A 161 20.76 -0.75 -0.56
C GLY A 161 19.28 -1.06 -0.75
N ILE A 162 18.79 -2.17 -0.17
CA ILE A 162 17.38 -2.58 -0.25
C ILE A 162 16.51 -1.96 0.85
N LYS A 163 17.10 -1.54 1.98
CA LYS A 163 16.34 -1.02 3.12
C LYS A 163 15.38 0.11 2.74
N HIS A 164 15.78 1.00 1.84
CA HIS A 164 14.95 2.14 1.44
C HIS A 164 13.71 1.67 0.65
N LEU A 165 13.86 0.64 -0.18
CA LEU A 165 12.73 0.03 -0.89
C LEU A 165 11.76 -0.61 0.10
N CYS A 166 12.28 -1.42 1.03
CA CYS A 166 11.44 -2.05 2.05
C CYS A 166 10.72 -1.03 2.92
N ILE A 167 11.42 0.03 3.36
CA ILE A 167 10.80 1.12 4.13
C ILE A 167 9.71 1.80 3.29
N GLY A 168 9.97 2.10 2.02
CA GLY A 168 8.97 2.69 1.12
C GLY A 168 7.73 1.81 0.95
N MET A 169 7.91 0.50 0.75
CA MET A 169 6.79 -0.46 0.63
C MET A 169 6.04 -0.66 1.93
N LEU A 170 6.75 -0.72 3.07
CA LEU A 170 6.13 -0.79 4.39
C LEU A 170 5.29 0.47 4.68
N CYS A 171 5.79 1.66 4.31
CA CYS A 171 5.01 2.89 4.42
C CYS A 171 3.78 2.88 3.51
N LEU A 172 3.92 2.45 2.25
CA LEU A 172 2.82 2.41 1.28
C LEU A 172 1.72 1.43 1.71
N PHE A 173 2.07 0.16 1.93
CA PHE A 173 1.10 -0.86 2.34
C PHE A 173 0.63 -0.67 3.78
N GLY A 174 1.50 -0.25 4.70
CA GLY A 174 1.13 0.00 6.09
C GLY A 174 0.10 1.12 6.23
N TYR A 175 0.27 2.22 5.48
CA TYR A 175 -0.72 3.29 5.45
C TYR A 175 -2.04 2.83 4.83
N ASP A 176 -1.97 2.09 3.72
CA ASP A 176 -3.15 1.54 3.06
C ASP A 176 -3.94 0.58 3.98
N VAL A 177 -3.26 -0.21 4.83
CA VAL A 177 -3.94 -1.05 5.84
C VAL A 177 -4.73 -0.19 6.81
N ILE A 178 -4.14 0.88 7.34
CA ILE A 178 -4.83 1.80 8.27
C ILE A 178 -6.05 2.42 7.57
N PHE A 179 -5.88 2.88 6.33
CA PHE A 179 -6.93 3.51 5.54
C PHE A 179 -8.13 2.57 5.29
N TYR A 180 -7.87 1.36 4.80
CA TYR A 180 -8.94 0.40 4.50
C TYR A 180 -9.55 -0.22 5.77
N ALA A 181 -8.76 -0.47 6.83
CA ALA A 181 -9.28 -0.93 8.11
C ALA A 181 -10.21 0.10 8.74
N HIS A 182 -9.83 1.38 8.73
CA HIS A 182 -10.71 2.47 9.16
C HIS A 182 -11.97 2.52 8.31
N GLY A 183 -11.85 2.42 6.99
CA GLY A 183 -12.99 2.37 6.07
C GLY A 183 -14.00 1.28 6.37
N LEU A 184 -13.50 0.08 6.68
CA LEU A 184 -14.34 -1.08 7.00
C LEU A 184 -15.05 -0.91 8.36
N MET A 185 -14.35 -0.37 9.35
CA MET A 185 -14.88 -0.15 10.70
C MET A 185 -16.02 0.87 10.74
N TYR A 186 -15.83 2.03 10.10
CA TYR A 186 -16.82 3.12 10.14
C TYR A 186 -17.80 3.06 8.97
N GLY A 187 -17.67 2.08 8.08
CA GLY A 187 -18.53 1.90 6.90
C GLY A 187 -18.34 2.96 5.81
N ALA A 188 -17.37 3.86 5.97
CA ALA A 188 -17.05 4.92 5.03
C ALA A 188 -15.54 5.22 5.04
N LEU A 189 -14.98 5.49 3.87
CA LEU A 189 -13.58 5.92 3.75
C LEU A 189 -13.44 7.34 4.32
N ASN A 190 -12.52 7.52 5.27
CA ASN A 190 -12.29 8.80 5.90
C ASN A 190 -11.59 9.75 4.93
N TYR A 191 -12.17 10.94 4.73
CA TYR A 191 -11.67 11.93 3.79
C TYR A 191 -10.29 12.47 4.17
N ASP A 192 -10.01 12.71 5.45
CA ASP A 192 -8.73 13.25 5.91
C ASP A 192 -7.59 12.22 5.75
N LEU A 193 -7.85 10.95 6.10
CA LEU A 193 -6.92 9.86 5.83
C LEU A 193 -6.69 9.69 4.33
N TRP A 194 -7.73 9.93 3.53
CA TRP A 194 -7.59 9.92 2.10
C TRP A 194 -6.68 11.06 1.61
N LEU A 195 -6.83 12.30 2.10
CA LEU A 195 -5.98 13.43 1.71
C LEU A 195 -4.50 13.21 2.09
N ALA A 196 -4.25 12.73 3.30
CA ALA A 196 -2.89 12.49 3.79
C ALA A 196 -2.14 11.39 2.99
N ARG A 197 -2.86 10.50 2.31
CA ARG A 197 -2.28 9.43 1.48
C ARG A 197 -1.41 9.97 0.33
N GLY A 198 -1.74 11.14 -0.22
CA GLY A 198 -0.93 11.80 -1.24
C GLY A 198 0.45 12.20 -0.72
N ALA A 199 0.51 12.79 0.48
CA ALA A 199 1.76 13.15 1.14
C ALA A 199 2.62 11.92 1.45
N VAL A 200 2.02 10.82 1.93
CA VAL A 200 2.73 9.57 2.18
C VAL A 200 3.34 9.00 0.89
N ASN A 201 2.57 8.95 -0.20
CA ASN A 201 3.08 8.47 -1.48
C ASN A 201 4.21 9.36 -2.04
N SER A 202 4.16 10.67 -1.79
CA SER A 202 5.24 11.60 -2.14
C SER A 202 6.55 11.27 -1.44
N LEU A 203 6.51 10.79 -0.19
CA LEU A 203 7.70 10.35 0.56
C LEU A 203 8.21 8.97 0.11
N VAL A 204 7.32 8.10 -0.36
CA VAL A 204 7.69 6.77 -0.86
C VAL A 204 8.48 6.87 -2.17
N ALA A 205 8.11 7.78 -3.06
CA ALA A 205 8.79 7.94 -4.35
C ALA A 205 10.33 8.12 -4.25
N PRO A 206 10.88 9.08 -3.46
CA PRO A 206 12.33 9.23 -3.34
C PRO A 206 13.01 8.02 -2.69
N LEU A 207 12.34 7.30 -1.78
CA LEU A 207 12.88 6.06 -1.19
C LEU A 207 13.06 4.96 -2.23
N VAL A 208 12.07 4.82 -3.13
CA VAL A 208 12.15 3.92 -4.29
C VAL A 208 13.26 4.38 -5.24
N ALA A 209 13.35 5.68 -5.53
CA ALA A 209 14.38 6.27 -6.39
C ALA A 209 15.80 6.00 -5.88
N VAL A 210 16.06 6.20 -4.58
CA VAL A 210 17.37 5.94 -3.97
C VAL A 210 17.76 4.46 -4.10
N SER A 211 16.80 3.55 -3.97
CA SER A 211 17.03 2.11 -4.10
C SER A 211 17.45 1.72 -5.53
N ILE A 212 16.79 2.34 -6.51
CA ILE A 212 17.09 2.24 -7.94
C ILE A 212 18.51 2.79 -8.19
N PHE A 213 18.77 4.07 -7.90
CA PHE A 213 20.03 4.72 -8.24
C PHE A 213 21.27 4.10 -7.58
N ARG A 214 21.15 3.51 -6.39
CA ARG A 214 22.28 2.82 -5.73
C ARG A 214 22.70 1.51 -6.41
N ARG A 215 22.10 1.18 -7.57
CA ARG A 215 22.24 -0.09 -8.29
C ARG A 215 22.05 -1.35 -7.41
N SER A 216 21.46 -1.17 -6.24
CA SER A 216 21.31 -2.23 -5.24
C SER A 216 20.36 -3.31 -5.73
N LEU A 217 19.30 -2.92 -6.45
CA LEU A 217 18.35 -3.85 -7.06
C LEU A 217 18.98 -4.73 -8.15
N TRP A 218 20.06 -4.28 -8.79
CA TRP A 218 20.60 -4.90 -10.02
C TRP A 218 21.92 -5.65 -9.84
N SER A 219 22.58 -5.51 -8.68
CA SER A 219 23.95 -6.00 -8.41
C SER A 219 24.12 -7.52 -8.27
N GLY A 220 23.20 -8.34 -8.80
CA GLY A 220 23.42 -9.76 -9.06
C GLY A 220 23.61 -10.68 -7.83
N LYS A 221 22.82 -11.75 -7.77
CA LYS A 221 22.92 -12.86 -6.80
C LYS A 221 22.63 -12.46 -5.36
N PHE A 222 21.34 -12.33 -5.05
CA PHE A 222 20.87 -12.37 -3.67
C PHE A 222 20.86 -13.83 -3.22
N PHE A 223 21.87 -14.24 -2.46
CA PHE A 223 21.92 -15.59 -1.88
C PHE A 223 21.14 -15.63 -0.57
N VAL A 224 20.27 -16.62 -0.45
CA VAL A 224 19.37 -16.86 0.69
C VAL A 224 20.16 -17.25 1.94
N SER A 225 19.90 -16.58 3.07
CA SER A 225 20.21 -17.13 4.39
C SER A 225 19.06 -18.08 4.73
N ARG A 226 19.35 -19.37 4.88
CA ARG A 226 18.35 -20.39 5.18
C ARG A 226 17.87 -20.20 6.61
N GLU A 227 16.72 -19.55 6.77
CA GLU A 227 15.80 -19.73 7.89
C GLU A 227 14.52 -18.96 7.57
N ILE A 228 13.50 -19.67 7.07
CA ILE A 228 12.14 -19.13 7.02
C ILE A 228 11.60 -19.25 8.45
N ALA A 229 11.91 -18.27 9.30
CA ALA A 229 11.26 -18.15 10.58
C ALA A 229 9.81 -17.70 10.32
N PHE A 230 8.86 -18.61 10.55
CA PHE A 230 7.42 -18.45 10.28
C PHE A 230 6.69 -17.41 11.16
N TYR A 231 7.42 -16.61 11.95
CA TYR A 231 6.82 -15.51 12.71
C TYR A 231 6.77 -14.24 11.86
N SER A 232 5.59 -13.90 11.34
CA SER A 232 5.35 -12.63 10.65
C SER A 232 5.16 -11.50 11.66
N SER A 233 6.18 -10.66 11.79
CA SER A 233 6.13 -9.42 12.57
C SER A 233 5.14 -8.43 11.98
N SER A 234 4.97 -8.41 10.64
CA SER A 234 4.01 -7.52 10.00
C SER A 234 2.57 -7.93 10.30
N LEU A 235 2.26 -9.23 10.36
CA LEU A 235 0.92 -9.69 10.73
C LEU A 235 0.58 -9.34 12.18
N ILE A 236 1.54 -9.47 13.10
CA ILE A 236 1.37 -9.04 14.50
C ILE A 236 1.14 -7.52 14.55
N ALA A 237 1.95 -6.74 13.81
CA ALA A 237 1.81 -5.29 13.76
C ALA A 237 0.45 -4.85 13.18
N VAL A 238 0.01 -5.46 12.07
CA VAL A 238 -1.31 -5.21 11.47
C VAL A 238 -2.42 -5.60 12.43
N GLY A 239 -2.33 -6.77 13.07
CA GLY A 239 -3.29 -7.20 14.08
C GLY A 239 -3.38 -6.22 15.24
N LEU A 240 -2.24 -5.73 15.74
CA LEU A 240 -2.19 -4.73 16.81
C LEU A 240 -2.81 -3.40 16.36
N VAL A 241 -2.52 -2.93 15.15
CA VAL A 241 -3.15 -1.72 14.59
C VAL A 241 -4.67 -1.89 14.49
N ILE A 242 -5.15 -3.02 13.97
CA ILE A 242 -6.60 -3.30 13.86
C ILE A 242 -7.24 -3.39 15.25
N LEU A 243 -6.57 -4.01 16.23
CA LEU A 243 -7.07 -4.06 17.61
C LEU A 243 -7.16 -2.68 18.23
N LEU A 244 -6.14 -1.81 18.04
CA LEU A 244 -6.18 -0.44 18.52
C LEU A 244 -7.29 0.37 17.85
N LEU A 245 -7.46 0.22 16.53
CA LEU A 245 -8.56 0.84 15.79
C LEU A 245 -9.92 0.33 16.29
N SER A 246 -10.06 -0.98 16.54
CA SER A 246 -11.27 -1.60 17.09
C SER A 246 -11.62 -1.07 18.47
N LEU A 247 -10.64 -1.02 19.36
CA LEU A 247 -10.81 -0.54 20.74
C LEU A 247 -11.24 0.92 20.77
N SER A 248 -10.66 1.73 19.89
CA SER A 248 -11.01 3.15 19.79
C SER A 248 -12.39 3.33 19.17
N GLY A 249 -12.76 2.58 18.13
CA GLY A 249 -14.13 2.54 17.62
C GLY A 249 -15.18 2.18 18.68
N TYR A 250 -14.87 1.21 19.55
CA TYR A 250 -15.71 0.86 20.70
C TYR A 250 -15.83 2.02 21.70
N TYR A 251 -14.71 2.67 22.02
CA TYR A 251 -14.69 3.86 22.90
C TYR A 251 -15.59 4.98 22.36
N LEU A 252 -15.49 5.25 21.06
CA LEU A 252 -16.30 6.24 20.34
C LEU A 252 -17.80 5.94 20.39
N GLN A 253 -18.19 4.68 20.26
CA GLN A 253 -19.59 4.27 20.33
C GLN A 253 -20.18 4.41 21.75
N TYR A 254 -19.37 4.23 22.79
CA TYR A 254 -19.81 4.31 24.18
C TYR A 254 -19.85 5.75 24.72
N PHE A 255 -18.87 6.59 24.34
CA PHE A 255 -18.74 7.95 24.85
C PHE A 255 -19.25 9.04 23.89
N GLY A 256 -19.67 8.68 22.67
CA GLY A 256 -20.35 9.57 21.73
C GLY A 256 -19.51 10.73 21.16
N GLY A 257 -18.19 10.72 21.37
CA GLY A 257 -17.28 11.75 20.84
C GLY A 257 -16.92 11.53 19.37
N ARG A 258 -16.21 12.47 18.74
CA ARG A 258 -15.53 12.23 17.45
C ARG A 258 -14.11 11.70 17.70
N TRP A 259 -13.56 10.96 16.74
CA TRP A 259 -12.20 10.39 16.82
C TRP A 259 -11.16 11.46 17.15
N GLU A 260 -11.30 12.60 16.47
CA GLU A 260 -10.44 13.76 16.61
C GLU A 260 -10.46 14.33 18.04
N ASP A 261 -11.60 14.26 18.73
CA ASP A 261 -11.75 14.78 20.09
C ASP A 261 -11.08 13.85 21.09
N SER A 262 -11.19 12.54 20.89
CA SER A 262 -10.55 11.55 21.79
C SER A 262 -9.02 11.62 21.71
N VAL A 263 -8.46 11.74 20.49
CA VAL A 263 -7.01 11.91 20.32
C VAL A 263 -6.54 13.26 20.86
N ARG A 264 -7.30 14.35 20.64
CA ARG A 264 -6.99 15.66 21.23
C ARG A 264 -6.99 15.62 22.75
N VAL A 265 -7.96 14.96 23.38
CA VAL A 265 -8.06 14.85 24.84
C VAL A 265 -6.87 14.07 25.42
N VAL A 266 -6.50 12.94 24.82
CA VAL A 266 -5.31 12.17 25.28
C VAL A 266 -4.03 12.99 25.08
N PHE A 267 -3.89 13.68 23.95
CA PHE A 267 -2.73 14.53 23.68
C PHE A 267 -2.65 15.72 24.65
N ILE A 268 -3.77 16.36 24.96
CA ILE A 268 -3.84 17.44 25.96
C ILE A 268 -3.56 16.91 27.36
N ALA A 269 -4.10 15.75 27.73
CA ALA A 269 -3.87 15.13 29.04
C ALA A 269 -2.39 14.76 29.23
N SER A 270 -1.75 14.19 28.20
CA SER A 270 -0.32 13.87 28.24
C SER A 270 0.59 15.12 28.20
N LEU A 271 0.14 16.21 27.56
CA LEU A 271 0.82 17.52 27.66
C LEU A 271 0.66 18.15 29.05
N ALA A 272 -0.48 17.94 29.72
CA ALA A 272 -0.70 18.43 31.07
C ALA A 272 0.18 17.71 32.11
N GLU A 273 0.47 16.42 31.93
CA GLU A 273 1.45 15.68 32.75
C GLU A 273 2.91 16.11 32.48
N ALA A 274 3.20 16.77 31.36
CA ALA A 274 4.54 17.24 30.99
C ALA A 274 4.89 18.64 31.52
N ILE A 275 4.01 19.27 32.31
CA ILE A 275 4.30 20.54 33.00
C ILE A 275 4.84 20.20 34.40
N PRO A 276 6.14 20.33 34.66
CA PRO A 276 6.65 20.22 36.03
C PRO A 276 6.15 21.43 36.82
N PHE A 277 5.43 21.18 37.92
CA PHE A 277 5.30 22.15 39.02
C PHE A 277 6.65 22.27 39.75
#